data_AF-A0A2M8AJU6-F1
#
_entry.id   AF-A0A2M8AJU6-F1
#
_cell.length_a   1.000
_cell.length_b   1.000
_cell.length_c   1.000
_cell.angle_alpha   90.00
_cell.angle_beta   90.00
_cell.angle_gamma   90.00
#
_symmetry.space_group_name_H-M   'P 1'
#
loop_
_entity.id
_entity.type
_entity.pdbx_description
1 polymer ?
#
loop_
_entity_poly.entity_id
_entity_poly.type
_entity_poly.pdbx_seq_one_letter_code
_entity_poly.pdbx_strand_id
1 'polypeptide(L)'
;MRNFYSSILIIFLFLSQISFSQQMPIDFSEATETFNVWGGSSFSLRNSPSNANNKVGEFYHAPTVAQQGFYIDLSRSIDLDFQNSITLLFYAFDPNIHTVTLKLERGANTDVLVNVNTPSSQENWVPLTFNFSGASGTYDRLTILIDNGNATPGTFLIDDIDDGSTPVVLPPDPVYDYLVWSDEFDGSGAINTTNWFHQTIPIINGQSWANGEIQHYTDRTTNSYLENGSLKILAKKETYTNLGVTKQYTSARLNSKFAFTYGKVEIRAKMPFGVGTFPALWMLGQNITETGGYWAATHGTTSWPDCGEIDIIEHWGENQDFVQSALHNRSSFGGTINKGGRLISNASTEFHIYTLDWNSNKMTFSVDGIAHYVYNPVSKNIQNWPYNAPQYLLFNVAILPNIASNFTESAMEIDYVRVFQEGTLSIEETPLNKLIKVYPNPAQDYLYIDSKVAINKISFYNMFGMQVLKNASLENNSIDISELSSGIYLLEIVSDSKKTIKKVVIN
;
A
#
# COMPACT_ATOMS: atom_id res chain seq x y z
N MET A 1 56.00 -0.50 28.32
CA MET A 1 55.75 0.37 27.14
C MET A 1 54.54 -0.18 26.41
N ARG A 2 53.52 0.65 26.27
CA ARG A 2 52.25 0.40 25.56
C ARG A 2 52.53 -0.02 24.10
N ASN A 3 51.68 -0.86 23.53
CA ASN A 3 51.25 -0.73 22.14
C ASN A 3 49.80 -1.21 22.01
N PHE A 4 48.92 -0.23 21.80
CA PHE A 4 47.51 -0.39 21.45
C PHE A 4 47.43 -0.77 19.97
N TYR A 5 46.79 -1.88 19.62
CA TYR A 5 46.25 -2.08 18.27
C TYR A 5 44.77 -1.71 18.32
N SER A 6 44.45 -0.55 17.76
CA SER A 6 43.07 -0.14 17.50
C SER A 6 42.62 -0.85 16.22
N SER A 7 41.72 -1.82 16.35
CA SER A 7 40.98 -2.37 15.22
C SER A 7 39.92 -1.35 14.80
N ILE A 8 40.18 -0.65 13.71
CA ILE A 8 39.17 0.19 13.04
C ILE A 8 38.21 -0.77 12.35
N LEU A 9 37.02 -0.93 12.93
CA LEU A 9 35.90 -1.61 12.30
C LEU A 9 35.33 -0.65 11.24
N ILE A 10 35.66 -0.90 9.97
CA ILE A 10 35.04 -0.19 8.84
C ILE A 10 33.61 -0.71 8.72
N ILE A 11 32.66 0.10 9.17
CA ILE A 11 31.23 -0.12 8.96
C ILE A 11 30.96 0.13 7.48
N PHE A 12 30.71 -0.93 6.72
CA PHE A 12 30.09 -0.83 5.40
C PHE A 12 28.62 -0.44 5.60
N LEU A 13 28.32 0.85 5.45
CA LEU A 13 26.97 1.35 5.24
C LEU A 13 26.49 0.81 3.88
N PHE A 14 25.71 -0.27 3.91
CA PHE A 14 24.83 -0.61 2.79
C PHE A 14 23.74 0.47 2.73
N LEU A 15 23.93 1.49 1.91
CA LEU A 15 22.80 2.28 1.42
C LEU A 15 22.00 1.37 0.49
N SER A 16 20.88 0.85 0.97
CA SER A 16 19.84 0.35 0.08
C SER A 16 19.27 1.55 -0.68
N GLN A 17 19.71 1.73 -1.92
CA GLN A 17 19.02 2.59 -2.87
C GLN A 17 17.66 1.95 -3.15
N ILE A 18 16.60 2.57 -2.64
CA ILE A 18 15.22 2.17 -2.96
C ILE A 18 15.01 2.58 -4.42
N SER A 19 15.12 1.62 -5.34
CA SER A 19 14.77 1.84 -6.73
C SER A 19 13.25 1.79 -6.85
N PHE A 20 12.63 2.87 -7.30
CA PHE A 20 11.24 2.85 -7.70
C PHE A 20 11.08 1.95 -8.93
N SER A 21 9.88 1.42 -9.12
CA SER A 21 9.51 0.65 -10.30
C SER A 21 9.62 1.54 -11.54
N GLN A 22 10.56 1.25 -12.44
CA GLN A 22 10.82 2.05 -13.65
C GLN A 22 10.16 1.39 -14.88
N GLN A 23 9.72 2.16 -15.86
CA GLN A 23 9.12 1.63 -17.10
C GLN A 23 9.78 2.27 -18.31
N MET A 24 9.83 1.53 -19.42
CA MET A 24 10.27 2.07 -20.70
C MET A 24 9.23 3.05 -21.28
N PRO A 25 9.65 4.05 -22.08
CA PRO A 25 11.04 4.43 -22.37
C PRO A 25 11.72 5.12 -21.18
N ILE A 26 13.04 4.99 -21.09
CA ILE A 26 13.89 5.63 -20.08
C ILE A 26 14.60 6.82 -20.75
N ASP A 27 14.19 8.03 -20.40
CA ASP A 27 14.71 9.29 -20.96
C ASP A 27 15.40 10.17 -19.90
N PHE A 28 15.52 9.68 -18.67
CA PHE A 28 16.16 10.35 -17.54
C PHE A 28 15.56 11.72 -17.18
N SER A 29 14.33 12.00 -17.64
CA SER A 29 13.62 13.25 -17.33
C SER A 29 13.21 13.34 -15.86
N GLU A 30 13.04 12.20 -15.18
CA GLU A 30 12.66 12.09 -13.78
C GLU A 30 13.85 11.69 -12.88
N ALA A 31 13.98 12.34 -11.73
CA ALA A 31 15.10 12.10 -10.80
C ALA A 31 15.09 10.70 -10.14
N THR A 32 14.03 9.93 -10.34
CA THR A 32 13.84 8.59 -9.77
C THR A 32 14.41 7.48 -10.64
N GLU A 33 14.88 7.79 -11.86
CA GLU A 33 15.44 6.80 -12.76
C GLU A 33 16.90 6.45 -12.39
N THR A 34 17.12 5.26 -11.83
CA THR A 34 18.41 4.83 -11.31
C THR A 34 18.78 3.42 -11.75
N PHE A 35 20.06 3.23 -12.08
CA PHE A 35 20.65 1.93 -12.36
C PHE A 35 21.35 1.37 -11.12
N ASN A 36 21.18 0.07 -10.89
CA ASN A 36 22.03 -0.70 -10.00
C ASN A 36 23.38 -0.95 -10.68
N VAL A 37 24.45 -0.93 -9.90
CA VAL A 37 25.83 -1.00 -10.41
C VAL A 37 26.61 -2.11 -9.72
N TRP A 38 27.60 -2.67 -10.40
CA TRP A 38 28.55 -3.62 -9.81
C TRP A 38 29.94 -3.50 -10.41
N GLY A 39 30.91 -4.21 -9.83
CA GLY A 39 32.28 -4.23 -10.36
C GLY A 39 33.02 -2.89 -10.26
N GLY A 40 32.64 -2.03 -9.31
CA GLY A 40 33.27 -0.72 -9.10
C GLY A 40 32.78 0.39 -10.03
N SER A 41 31.84 0.10 -10.94
CA SER A 41 31.14 1.12 -11.72
C SER A 41 30.29 2.04 -10.85
N SER A 42 29.94 3.21 -11.38
CA SER A 42 28.99 4.12 -10.73
C SER A 42 28.03 4.73 -11.74
N PHE A 43 26.81 5.02 -11.29
CA PHE A 43 25.77 5.69 -12.07
C PHE A 43 25.42 7.03 -11.42
N SER A 44 25.20 8.06 -12.24
CA SER A 44 24.67 9.33 -11.78
C SER A 44 23.82 10.00 -12.86
N LEU A 45 23.03 11.02 -12.51
CA LEU A 45 22.33 11.85 -13.49
C LEU A 45 23.07 13.17 -13.68
N ARG A 46 23.19 13.63 -14.93
CA ARG A 46 23.80 14.92 -15.26
C ARG A 46 23.07 15.61 -16.40
N ASN A 47 23.41 16.88 -16.62
CA ASN A 47 22.90 17.60 -17.79
C ASN A 47 23.58 17.09 -19.06
N SER A 48 22.81 16.92 -20.13
CA SER A 48 23.31 16.56 -21.45
C SER A 48 24.33 17.59 -21.94
N PRO A 49 25.48 17.17 -22.50
CA PRO A 49 26.46 18.07 -23.10
C PRO A 49 25.89 18.93 -24.24
N SER A 50 24.89 18.41 -24.96
CA SER A 50 24.23 19.09 -26.08
C SER A 50 23.00 19.90 -25.67
N ASN A 51 22.45 19.70 -24.47
CA ASN A 51 21.28 20.40 -23.96
C ASN A 51 21.31 20.49 -22.42
N ALA A 52 21.62 21.67 -21.88
CA ALA A 52 21.73 21.88 -20.44
C ALA A 52 20.42 21.69 -19.66
N ASN A 53 19.27 21.70 -20.33
CA ASN A 53 17.96 21.47 -19.73
C ASN A 53 17.52 20.00 -19.81
N ASN A 54 18.25 19.14 -20.54
CA ASN A 54 17.97 17.71 -20.59
C ASN A 54 18.87 16.96 -19.60
N LYS A 55 18.30 16.02 -18.85
CA LYS A 55 19.04 15.13 -17.97
C LYS A 55 19.34 13.83 -18.71
N VAL A 56 20.49 13.24 -18.44
CA VAL A 56 20.95 11.98 -19.05
C VAL A 56 21.65 11.13 -18.01
N GLY A 57 21.66 9.81 -18.24
CA GLY A 57 22.40 8.88 -17.41
C GLY A 57 23.90 8.96 -17.67
N GLU A 58 24.69 9.10 -16.61
CA GLU A 58 26.15 9.03 -16.61
C GLU A 58 26.61 7.68 -16.06
N PHE A 59 27.29 6.92 -16.91
CA PHE A 59 27.74 5.55 -16.67
C PHE A 59 29.26 5.54 -16.59
N TYR A 60 29.79 5.42 -15.37
CA TYR A 60 31.22 5.39 -15.11
C TYR A 60 31.75 3.96 -14.98
N HIS A 61 32.79 3.67 -15.75
CA HIS A 61 33.53 2.41 -15.73
C HIS A 61 34.85 2.56 -14.96
N ALA A 62 35.07 1.67 -14.00
CA ALA A 62 36.27 1.66 -13.17
C ALA A 62 37.51 1.14 -13.96
N PRO A 63 38.71 1.65 -13.64
CA PRO A 63 39.94 1.34 -14.39
C PRO A 63 40.55 -0.04 -14.16
N THR A 64 40.13 -0.79 -13.13
CA THR A 64 40.89 -1.96 -12.65
C THR A 64 40.06 -3.21 -12.37
N VAL A 65 38.78 -3.23 -12.76
CA VAL A 65 37.86 -4.34 -12.49
C VAL A 65 37.27 -4.87 -13.78
N ALA A 66 37.39 -6.18 -14.00
CA ALA A 66 36.68 -6.88 -15.06
C ALA A 66 35.29 -7.32 -14.56
N GLN A 67 34.33 -7.44 -15.47
CA GLN A 67 32.93 -7.78 -15.20
C GLN A 67 32.21 -6.71 -14.35
N GLN A 68 32.17 -5.50 -14.87
CA GLN A 68 31.35 -4.39 -14.36
C GLN A 68 30.18 -4.11 -15.30
N GLY A 69 29.17 -3.40 -14.81
CA GLY A 69 28.03 -3.02 -15.62
C GLY A 69 26.90 -2.44 -14.79
N PHE A 70 25.76 -2.31 -15.45
CA PHE A 70 24.61 -1.57 -14.95
C PHE A 70 23.35 -2.37 -15.23
N TYR A 71 22.43 -2.44 -14.28
CA TYR A 71 21.13 -3.06 -14.53
C TYR A 71 19.98 -2.27 -13.90
N ILE A 72 18.82 -2.43 -14.50
CA ILE A 72 17.57 -1.83 -14.05
C ILE A 72 16.48 -2.91 -14.07
N ASP A 73 15.74 -3.03 -12.98
CA ASP A 73 14.54 -3.87 -12.90
C ASP A 73 13.33 -3.04 -13.35
N LEU A 74 12.52 -3.61 -14.23
CA LEU A 74 11.41 -2.94 -14.91
C LEU A 74 10.06 -3.33 -14.30
N SER A 75 9.18 -2.34 -14.11
CA SER A 75 7.77 -2.52 -13.71
C SER A 75 6.96 -3.29 -14.73
N ARG A 76 7.31 -3.07 -16.00
CA ARG A 76 6.68 -3.64 -17.19
C ARG A 76 7.79 -4.35 -17.93
N SER A 77 7.61 -5.64 -18.12
CA SER A 77 8.55 -6.46 -18.88
C SER A 77 8.71 -5.91 -20.30
N ILE A 78 9.93 -5.95 -20.82
CA ILE A 78 10.16 -5.84 -22.26
C ILE A 78 9.55 -7.08 -22.90
N ASP A 79 8.64 -6.90 -23.87
CA ASP A 79 7.95 -7.97 -24.57
C ASP A 79 8.49 -8.11 -26.00
N LEU A 80 9.37 -9.11 -26.20
CA LEU A 80 9.97 -9.37 -27.51
C LEU A 80 9.00 -9.99 -28.53
N ASP A 81 7.86 -10.51 -28.08
CA ASP A 81 6.81 -11.00 -28.96
C ASP A 81 5.99 -9.83 -29.54
N PHE A 82 5.99 -8.68 -28.87
CA PHE A 82 5.40 -7.43 -29.33
C PHE A 82 6.37 -6.61 -30.20
N GLN A 83 7.56 -6.30 -29.66
CA GLN A 83 8.61 -5.59 -30.38
C GLN A 83 9.99 -6.15 -30.02
N ASN A 84 10.76 -6.48 -31.06
CA ASN A 84 12.08 -7.12 -30.93
C ASN A 84 13.24 -6.16 -31.19
N SER A 85 13.02 -4.85 -31.14
CA SER A 85 14.05 -3.83 -31.34
C SER A 85 14.05 -2.85 -30.18
N ILE A 86 15.22 -2.64 -29.59
CA ILE A 86 15.44 -1.63 -28.55
C ILE A 86 16.42 -0.59 -29.10
N THR A 87 16.16 0.69 -28.88
CA THR A 87 17.05 1.79 -29.25
C THR A 87 17.56 2.53 -28.02
N LEU A 88 18.72 3.17 -28.14
CA LEU A 88 19.20 4.17 -27.19
C LEU A 88 20.12 5.17 -27.88
N LEU A 89 20.33 6.33 -27.26
CA LEU A 89 21.39 7.27 -27.62
C LEU A 89 22.61 7.02 -26.74
N PHE A 90 23.78 6.96 -27.37
CA PHE A 90 25.06 6.75 -26.70
C PHE A 90 26.02 7.91 -26.98
N TYR A 91 26.78 8.32 -25.96
CA TYR A 91 27.77 9.39 -26.07
C TYR A 91 29.08 8.96 -25.38
N ALA A 92 30.18 9.10 -26.11
CA ALA A 92 31.53 8.95 -25.58
C ALA A 92 32.32 10.26 -25.69
N PHE A 93 33.22 10.51 -24.74
CA PHE A 93 34.10 11.69 -24.73
C PHE A 93 35.42 11.46 -25.51
N ASP A 94 35.61 10.26 -26.02
CA ASP A 94 36.77 9.84 -26.80
C ASP A 94 36.32 9.27 -28.16
N PRO A 95 37.22 9.18 -29.16
CA PRO A 95 36.87 8.76 -30.52
C PRO A 95 36.84 7.24 -30.71
N ASN A 96 37.04 6.43 -29.67
CA ASN A 96 37.17 4.99 -29.81
C ASN A 96 35.84 4.34 -30.20
N ILE A 97 35.95 3.15 -30.80
CA ILE A 97 34.80 2.28 -31.02
C ILE A 97 34.57 1.50 -29.72
N HIS A 98 33.37 1.60 -29.18
CA HIS A 98 32.93 0.86 -28.00
C HIS A 98 31.94 -0.23 -28.40
N THR A 99 31.95 -1.34 -27.65
CA THR A 99 30.91 -2.37 -27.77
C THR A 99 29.88 -2.16 -26.67
N VAL A 100 28.66 -1.74 -27.02
CA VAL A 100 27.56 -1.68 -26.06
C VAL A 100 26.76 -2.99 -26.15
N THR A 101 26.49 -3.60 -25.01
CA THR A 101 25.69 -4.83 -24.89
C THR A 101 24.41 -4.50 -24.13
N LEU A 102 23.26 -4.86 -24.70
CA LEU A 102 22.03 -5.00 -23.93
C LEU A 102 21.79 -6.48 -23.66
N LYS A 103 21.60 -6.82 -22.39
CA LYS A 103 21.20 -8.15 -21.92
C LYS A 103 19.82 -8.04 -21.26
N LEU A 104 18.90 -8.91 -21.66
CA LEU A 104 17.55 -9.03 -21.10
C LEU A 104 17.49 -10.26 -20.20
N GLU A 105 17.04 -10.08 -18.97
CA GLU A 105 17.11 -11.08 -17.91
C GLU A 105 15.80 -11.20 -17.13
N ARG A 106 15.74 -12.21 -16.24
CA ARG A 106 14.61 -12.47 -15.33
C ARG A 106 13.28 -12.72 -16.06
N GLY A 107 13.35 -13.19 -17.29
CA GLY A 107 12.19 -13.70 -18.03
C GLY A 107 11.88 -15.16 -17.72
N ALA A 108 10.76 -15.66 -18.24
CA ALA A 108 10.46 -17.09 -18.25
C ALA A 108 11.40 -17.88 -19.18
N ASN A 109 11.88 -17.20 -20.23
CA ASN A 109 12.83 -17.73 -21.19
C ASN A 109 14.27 -17.50 -20.73
N THR A 110 15.23 -18.18 -21.37
CA THR A 110 16.66 -17.92 -21.13
C THR A 110 17.01 -16.47 -21.43
N ASP A 111 17.88 -15.90 -20.62
CA ASP A 111 18.45 -14.56 -20.87
C ASP A 111 18.98 -14.44 -22.30
N VAL A 112 18.78 -13.26 -22.89
CA VAL A 112 19.24 -12.96 -24.26
C VAL A 112 20.09 -11.70 -24.25
N LEU A 113 21.04 -11.60 -25.17
CA LEU A 113 21.89 -10.42 -25.28
C LEU A 113 22.20 -10.08 -26.73
N VAL A 114 22.40 -8.80 -26.99
CA VAL A 114 22.80 -8.26 -28.29
C VAL A 114 23.93 -7.26 -28.09
N ASN A 115 24.97 -7.40 -28.90
CA ASN A 115 26.12 -6.50 -28.92
C ASN A 115 26.03 -5.58 -30.14
N VAL A 116 26.26 -4.29 -29.93
CA VAL A 116 26.33 -3.27 -30.99
C VAL A 116 27.63 -2.49 -30.81
N ASN A 117 28.40 -2.38 -31.89
CA ASN A 117 29.57 -1.51 -31.91
C ASN A 117 29.15 -0.10 -32.29
N THR A 118 29.65 0.90 -31.56
CA THR A 118 29.48 2.30 -31.92
C THR A 118 30.28 2.60 -33.19
N PRO A 119 29.86 3.59 -34.01
CA PRO A 119 30.77 4.22 -34.95
C PRO A 119 31.89 4.94 -34.18
N SER A 120 33.00 5.22 -34.85
CA SER A 120 34.00 6.15 -34.29
C SER A 120 33.40 7.55 -34.28
N SER A 121 33.21 8.09 -33.09
CA SER A 121 32.66 9.41 -32.85
C SER A 121 33.18 9.92 -31.52
N GLN A 122 33.49 11.21 -31.44
CA GLN A 122 33.88 11.87 -30.20
C GLN A 122 32.93 13.01 -29.93
N GLU A 123 32.52 13.13 -28.67
CA GLU A 123 31.68 14.24 -28.18
C GLU A 123 30.39 14.43 -28.99
N ASN A 124 29.78 13.34 -29.44
CA ASN A 124 28.56 13.37 -30.22
C ASN A 124 27.64 12.21 -29.83
N TRP A 125 26.33 12.47 -29.82
CA TRP A 125 25.31 11.45 -29.61
C TRP A 125 25.19 10.54 -30.83
N VAL A 126 25.13 9.24 -30.59
CA VAL A 126 24.96 8.21 -31.61
C VAL A 126 23.75 7.34 -31.26
N PRO A 127 22.78 7.18 -32.18
CA PRO A 127 21.72 6.22 -32.00
C PRO A 127 22.23 4.80 -32.21
N LEU A 128 21.93 3.91 -31.26
CA LEU A 128 22.18 2.48 -31.33
C LEU A 128 20.86 1.73 -31.42
N THR A 129 20.83 0.64 -32.19
CA THR A 129 19.67 -0.24 -32.35
C THR A 129 20.08 -1.67 -32.07
N PHE A 130 19.41 -2.31 -31.11
CA PHE A 130 19.63 -3.67 -30.66
C PHE A 130 18.52 -4.55 -31.18
N ASN A 131 18.85 -5.45 -32.11
CA ASN A 131 17.89 -6.34 -32.75
C ASN A 131 17.87 -7.71 -32.05
N PHE A 132 16.75 -8.01 -31.40
CA PHE A 132 16.45 -9.25 -30.71
C PHE A 132 15.52 -10.18 -31.52
N SER A 133 15.41 -10.04 -32.84
CA SER A 133 14.48 -10.82 -33.68
C SER A 133 14.67 -12.36 -33.65
N GLY A 134 15.75 -12.85 -33.04
CA GLY A 134 15.99 -14.28 -32.79
C GLY A 134 15.52 -14.78 -31.41
N ALA A 135 14.91 -13.92 -30.61
CA ALA A 135 14.43 -14.18 -29.25
C ALA A 135 12.91 -13.92 -29.14
N SER A 136 12.31 -14.41 -28.06
CA SER A 136 10.87 -14.30 -27.77
C SER A 136 10.65 -14.22 -26.26
N GLY A 137 9.45 -13.82 -25.85
CA GLY A 137 9.03 -13.74 -24.46
C GLY A 137 9.34 -12.41 -23.76
N THR A 138 9.03 -12.40 -22.46
CA THR A 138 9.06 -11.20 -21.61
C THR A 138 10.26 -11.20 -20.65
N TYR A 139 10.84 -10.02 -20.40
CA TYR A 139 12.02 -9.85 -19.55
C TYR A 139 11.86 -8.66 -18.61
N ASP A 140 12.08 -8.89 -17.32
CA ASP A 140 11.84 -7.90 -16.25
C ASP A 140 13.11 -7.12 -15.87
N ARG A 141 14.25 -7.41 -16.50
CA ARG A 141 15.51 -6.72 -16.24
C ARG A 141 16.23 -6.39 -17.53
N LEU A 142 16.64 -5.14 -17.64
CA LEU A 142 17.57 -4.66 -18.66
C LEU A 142 18.95 -4.46 -18.03
N THR A 143 19.96 -5.08 -18.63
CA THR A 143 21.35 -4.97 -18.23
C THR A 143 22.16 -4.36 -19.36
N ILE A 144 22.96 -3.35 -19.05
CA ILE A 144 23.85 -2.65 -19.96
C ILE A 144 25.29 -2.96 -19.60
N LEU A 145 26.06 -3.43 -20.58
CA LEU A 145 27.51 -3.57 -20.47
C LEU A 145 28.16 -2.69 -21.53
N ILE A 146 29.19 -1.95 -21.15
CA ILE A 146 30.03 -1.19 -22.09
C ILE A 146 31.37 -1.91 -22.20
N ASP A 147 31.86 -2.08 -23.41
CA ASP A 147 33.03 -2.88 -23.77
C ASP A 147 33.00 -4.31 -23.19
N ASN A 148 31.81 -4.93 -23.21
CA ASN A 148 31.53 -6.23 -22.61
C ASN A 148 31.83 -6.31 -21.10
N GLY A 149 31.80 -5.18 -20.39
CA GLY A 149 32.10 -5.09 -18.97
C GLY A 149 33.59 -5.22 -18.64
N ASN A 150 34.47 -5.06 -19.62
CA ASN A 150 35.92 -5.10 -19.42
C ASN A 150 36.44 -3.83 -18.72
N ALA A 151 37.69 -3.88 -18.26
CA ALA A 151 38.37 -2.76 -17.61
C ALA A 151 38.82 -1.69 -18.62
N THR A 152 37.88 -1.13 -19.39
CA THR A 152 38.08 0.10 -20.15
C THR A 152 37.55 1.26 -19.32
N PRO A 153 38.40 1.98 -18.56
CA PRO A 153 37.95 3.14 -17.80
C PRO A 153 37.40 4.22 -18.72
N GLY A 154 36.27 4.78 -18.33
CA GLY A 154 35.59 5.80 -19.11
C GLY A 154 34.34 6.29 -18.43
N THR A 155 33.88 7.45 -18.85
CA THR A 155 32.54 7.95 -18.53
C THR A 155 31.76 7.98 -19.83
N PHE A 156 30.59 7.39 -19.84
CA PHE A 156 29.72 7.30 -21.01
C PHE A 156 28.36 7.86 -20.65
N LEU A 157 27.69 8.49 -21.62
CA LEU A 157 26.32 8.94 -21.41
C LEU A 157 25.37 8.10 -22.24
N ILE A 158 24.25 7.74 -21.65
CA ILE A 158 23.15 7.06 -22.31
C ILE A 158 21.88 7.87 -22.09
N ASP A 159 21.06 7.94 -23.12
CA ASP A 159 19.77 8.62 -23.12
C ASP A 159 18.77 7.87 -24.02
N ASP A 160 17.48 8.20 -23.92
CA ASP A 160 16.40 7.71 -24.79
C ASP A 160 16.39 6.19 -25.02
N ILE A 161 16.45 5.39 -23.95
CA ILE A 161 16.33 3.93 -24.07
C ILE A 161 14.86 3.59 -24.34
N ASP A 162 14.57 3.04 -25.51
CA ASP A 162 13.20 2.82 -26.00
C ASP A 162 13.03 1.40 -26.56
N ASP A 163 12.02 0.66 -26.08
CA ASP A 163 11.62 -0.67 -26.56
C ASP A 163 10.38 -0.62 -27.47
N GLY A 164 9.90 0.58 -27.82
CA GLY A 164 8.69 0.87 -28.60
C GLY A 164 7.39 0.84 -27.82
N SER A 165 7.47 0.63 -26.51
CA SER A 165 6.29 0.69 -25.65
C SER A 165 6.03 2.14 -25.21
N THR A 166 4.76 2.54 -25.15
CA THR A 166 4.40 3.86 -24.59
C THR A 166 4.36 3.78 -23.07
N PRO A 167 4.78 4.81 -22.30
CA PRO A 167 4.63 4.80 -20.86
C PRO A 167 3.16 4.52 -20.50
N VAL A 168 2.90 3.53 -19.64
CA VAL A 168 1.56 3.42 -19.07
C VAL A 168 1.47 4.54 -18.04
N VAL A 169 0.67 5.56 -18.33
CA VAL A 169 0.26 6.53 -17.31
C VAL A 169 -0.66 5.77 -16.36
N LEU A 170 -0.08 5.14 -15.34
CA LEU A 170 -0.87 4.66 -14.22
C LEU A 170 -1.55 5.90 -13.62
N PRO A 171 -2.85 5.83 -13.28
CA PRO A 171 -3.45 6.88 -12.49
C PRO A 171 -2.58 7.10 -11.24
N PRO A 172 -2.42 8.36 -10.79
CA PRO A 172 -1.67 8.65 -9.58
C PRO A 172 -2.19 7.76 -8.44
N ASP A 173 -1.31 7.38 -7.52
CA ASP A 173 -1.74 6.59 -6.38
C ASP A 173 -2.91 7.29 -5.67
N PRO A 174 -3.94 6.53 -5.27
CA PRO A 174 -5.10 7.07 -4.60
C PRO A 174 -4.70 7.84 -3.34
N VAL A 175 -5.30 9.00 -3.13
CA VAL A 175 -5.09 9.80 -1.91
C VAL A 175 -6.10 9.34 -0.86
N TYR A 176 -5.61 8.66 0.17
CA TYR A 176 -6.43 8.13 1.27
C TYR A 176 -6.55 9.15 2.42
N ASP A 177 -7.46 10.11 2.27
CA ASP A 177 -7.69 11.21 3.20
C ASP A 177 -9.02 11.14 3.96
N TYR A 178 -9.88 10.17 3.65
CA TYR A 178 -11.18 10.00 4.31
C TYR A 178 -11.17 8.83 5.29
N LEU A 179 -11.26 9.12 6.60
CA LEU A 179 -11.36 8.12 7.66
C LEU A 179 -12.71 7.39 7.59
N VAL A 180 -12.68 6.08 7.32
CA VAL A 180 -13.90 5.25 7.20
C VAL A 180 -14.17 4.40 8.43
N TRP A 181 -13.13 4.03 9.19
CA TRP A 181 -13.25 3.25 10.41
C TRP A 181 -12.02 3.43 11.29
N SER A 182 -12.21 3.48 12.60
CA SER A 182 -11.11 3.45 13.56
C SER A 182 -11.51 2.87 14.91
N ASP A 183 -10.48 2.50 15.67
CA ASP A 183 -10.56 2.31 17.11
C ASP A 183 -9.33 2.98 17.74
N GLU A 184 -9.58 3.99 18.57
CA GLU A 184 -8.55 4.75 19.29
C GLU A 184 -8.23 4.12 20.66
N PHE A 185 -8.89 3.00 21.01
CA PHE A 185 -8.66 2.25 22.24
C PHE A 185 -8.72 3.09 23.53
N ASP A 186 -9.50 4.16 23.50
CA ASP A 186 -9.76 5.04 24.63
C ASP A 186 -10.48 4.31 25.77
N GLY A 187 -10.11 4.65 27.01
CA GLY A 187 -10.74 4.14 28.23
C GLY A 187 -9.95 3.03 28.91
N SER A 188 -10.64 2.19 29.68
CA SER A 188 -10.04 1.10 30.43
C SER A 188 -10.98 -0.10 30.56
N GLY A 189 -10.40 -1.30 30.66
CA GLY A 189 -11.16 -2.55 30.85
C GLY A 189 -11.34 -3.37 29.57
N ALA A 190 -12.54 -3.88 29.32
CA ALA A 190 -12.80 -4.77 28.19
C ALA A 190 -12.77 -4.00 26.85
N ILE A 191 -12.42 -4.72 25.77
CA ILE A 191 -12.42 -4.15 24.41
C ILE A 191 -13.84 -3.85 23.92
N ASN A 192 -13.97 -2.96 22.93
CA ASN A 192 -15.25 -2.65 22.31
C ASN A 192 -15.75 -3.82 21.44
N THR A 193 -16.80 -4.50 21.90
CA THR A 193 -17.39 -5.65 21.19
C THR A 193 -18.21 -5.26 19.97
N THR A 194 -18.49 -3.98 19.71
CA THR A 194 -19.03 -3.55 18.41
C THR A 194 -17.96 -3.58 17.33
N ASN A 195 -16.70 -3.37 17.71
CA ASN A 195 -15.55 -3.32 16.80
C ASN A 195 -14.86 -4.68 16.67
N TRP A 196 -14.80 -5.45 17.76
CA TRP A 196 -13.95 -6.64 17.84
C TRP A 196 -14.73 -7.90 18.24
N PHE A 197 -14.24 -9.03 17.75
CA PHE A 197 -14.67 -10.37 18.10
C PHE A 197 -13.46 -11.22 18.51
N HIS A 198 -13.56 -11.97 19.60
CA HIS A 198 -12.51 -12.89 20.05
C HIS A 198 -12.63 -14.25 19.38
N GLN A 199 -11.58 -14.70 18.72
CA GLN A 199 -11.50 -16.05 18.18
C GLN A 199 -10.89 -17.01 19.22
N THR A 200 -11.73 -17.85 19.83
CA THR A 200 -11.33 -18.75 20.93
C THR A 200 -11.37 -20.23 20.58
N ILE A 201 -11.89 -20.58 19.39
CA ILE A 201 -11.97 -21.95 18.90
C ILE A 201 -10.76 -22.23 18.01
N PRO A 202 -9.87 -23.18 18.36
CA PRO A 202 -8.72 -23.51 17.54
C PRO A 202 -9.11 -24.09 16.18
N ILE A 203 -8.37 -23.73 15.14
CA ILE A 203 -8.74 -24.01 13.74
C ILE A 203 -8.45 -25.45 13.28
N ILE A 204 -7.53 -26.15 13.97
CA ILE A 204 -7.19 -27.55 13.67
C ILE A 204 -7.96 -28.47 14.63
N ASN A 205 -9.06 -29.03 14.14
CA ASN A 205 -9.93 -29.98 14.86
C ASN A 205 -10.41 -29.47 16.25
N GLY A 206 -10.43 -28.16 16.48
CA GLY A 206 -10.77 -27.58 17.78
C GLY A 206 -9.69 -27.77 18.86
N GLN A 207 -8.49 -28.24 18.51
CA GLN A 207 -7.43 -28.59 19.46
C GLN A 207 -6.19 -27.68 19.40
N SER A 208 -5.76 -27.29 18.21
CA SER A 208 -4.58 -26.44 18.02
C SER A 208 -4.78 -25.36 16.97
N TRP A 209 -3.93 -24.34 17.04
CA TRP A 209 -3.76 -23.37 15.97
C TRP A 209 -2.79 -23.93 14.92
N ALA A 210 -2.63 -23.22 13.81
CA ALA A 210 -1.64 -23.58 12.80
C ALA A 210 -0.20 -23.35 13.31
N ASN A 211 0.79 -23.51 12.43
CA ASN A 211 2.19 -23.09 12.64
C ASN A 211 2.90 -23.68 13.89
N GLY A 212 2.35 -24.73 14.50
CA GLY A 212 2.91 -25.33 15.72
C GLY A 212 2.71 -24.47 16.98
N GLU A 213 1.78 -23.53 16.96
CA GLU A 213 1.49 -22.58 18.04
C GLU A 213 0.96 -23.25 19.33
N ILE A 214 1.52 -22.85 20.49
CA ILE A 214 1.33 -23.53 21.78
C ILE A 214 0.46 -22.77 22.79
N GLN A 215 -0.18 -21.67 22.40
CA GLN A 215 -1.12 -20.90 23.23
C GLN A 215 -2.59 -21.33 23.04
N HIS A 216 -3.42 -21.03 24.02
CA HIS A 216 -4.87 -20.85 23.82
C HIS A 216 -5.17 -19.36 23.61
N TYR A 217 -5.99 -19.03 22.62
CA TYR A 217 -6.60 -17.69 22.54
C TYR A 217 -7.87 -17.67 23.39
N THR A 218 -8.06 -16.61 24.18
CA THR A 218 -9.21 -16.47 25.08
C THR A 218 -9.87 -15.10 24.92
N ASP A 219 -11.09 -14.98 25.43
CA ASP A 219 -11.88 -13.74 25.52
C ASP A 219 -11.76 -13.06 26.89
N ARG A 220 -10.84 -13.52 27.74
CA ARG A 220 -10.66 -12.99 29.09
C ARG A 220 -9.97 -11.64 29.05
N THR A 221 -10.39 -10.75 29.93
CA THR A 221 -9.75 -9.44 30.16
C THR A 221 -8.31 -9.54 30.66
N THR A 222 -7.84 -10.73 31.02
CA THR A 222 -6.43 -10.99 31.34
C THR A 222 -5.54 -11.15 30.11
N ASN A 223 -6.11 -11.33 28.91
CA ASN A 223 -5.37 -11.49 27.66
C ASN A 223 -5.62 -10.37 26.65
N SER A 224 -6.75 -9.67 26.75
CA SER A 224 -6.99 -8.46 25.97
C SER A 224 -7.75 -7.42 26.79
N TYR A 225 -7.20 -6.22 26.93
CA TYR A 225 -7.82 -5.14 27.71
C TYR A 225 -7.31 -3.77 27.28
N LEU A 226 -8.08 -2.73 27.60
CA LEU A 226 -7.71 -1.33 27.41
C LEU A 226 -7.07 -0.81 28.69
N GLU A 227 -5.92 -0.16 28.56
CA GLU A 227 -5.23 0.50 29.66
C GLU A 227 -4.36 1.64 29.11
N ASN A 228 -4.43 2.82 29.76
CA ASN A 228 -3.64 4.00 29.42
C ASN A 228 -3.78 4.45 27.95
N GLY A 229 -5.00 4.37 27.38
CA GLY A 229 -5.28 4.78 26.00
C GLY A 229 -4.71 3.82 24.94
N SER A 230 -4.53 2.55 25.29
CA SER A 230 -4.06 1.54 24.35
C SER A 230 -4.72 0.19 24.61
N LEU A 231 -4.90 -0.59 23.56
CA LEU A 231 -5.19 -2.02 23.64
C LEU A 231 -3.92 -2.78 24.00
N LYS A 232 -4.03 -3.69 24.97
CA LYS A 232 -3.02 -4.71 25.28
C LYS A 232 -3.51 -6.06 24.78
N ILE A 233 -2.71 -6.75 23.97
CA ILE A 233 -2.85 -8.19 23.74
C ILE A 233 -1.72 -8.87 24.51
N LEU A 234 -2.05 -9.42 25.67
CA LEU A 234 -1.10 -9.99 26.62
C LEU A 234 -0.97 -11.51 26.41
N ALA A 235 0.18 -11.92 25.91
CA ALA A 235 0.61 -13.31 25.94
C ALA A 235 1.18 -13.63 27.32
N LYS A 236 0.73 -14.74 27.91
CA LYS A 236 0.98 -15.06 29.32
C LYS A 236 1.23 -16.56 29.51
N LYS A 237 2.23 -16.89 30.33
CA LYS A 237 2.49 -18.24 30.83
C LYS A 237 1.52 -18.57 31.95
N GLU A 238 0.55 -19.42 31.64
CA GLU A 238 -0.39 -19.96 32.62
C GLU A 238 -1.01 -21.26 32.11
N THR A 239 -1.22 -22.21 33.02
CA THR A 239 -1.94 -23.44 32.70
C THR A 239 -3.41 -23.13 32.49
N TYR A 240 -3.92 -23.41 31.29
CA TYR A 240 -5.31 -23.16 30.94
C TYR A 240 -5.89 -24.33 30.14
N THR A 241 -7.08 -24.78 30.52
CA THR A 241 -7.81 -25.84 29.85
C THR A 241 -9.05 -25.27 29.19
N ASN A 242 -9.15 -25.44 27.87
CA ASN A 242 -10.33 -25.08 27.09
C ASN A 242 -10.62 -26.18 26.07
N LEU A 243 -11.91 -26.46 25.83
CA LEU A 243 -12.37 -27.51 24.93
C LEU A 243 -11.67 -28.88 25.15
N GLY A 244 -11.36 -29.22 26.40
CA GLY A 244 -10.67 -30.46 26.77
C GLY A 244 -9.17 -30.50 26.50
N VAL A 245 -8.57 -29.40 26.01
CA VAL A 245 -7.12 -29.30 25.75
C VAL A 245 -6.47 -28.38 26.77
N THR A 246 -5.42 -28.86 27.44
CA THR A 246 -4.62 -28.06 28.38
C THR A 246 -3.38 -27.53 27.68
N LYS A 247 -3.19 -26.21 27.71
CA LYS A 247 -1.97 -25.52 27.24
C LYS A 247 -1.33 -24.74 28.39
N GLN A 248 -0.06 -24.35 28.20
CA GLN A 248 0.74 -23.65 29.22
C GLN A 248 0.86 -22.14 28.98
N TYR A 249 0.20 -21.65 27.92
CA TYR A 249 0.20 -20.27 27.53
C TYR A 249 -1.17 -19.83 27.07
N THR A 250 -1.50 -18.58 27.33
CA THR A 250 -2.73 -17.93 26.85
C THR A 250 -2.40 -16.60 26.19
N SER A 251 -3.26 -16.17 25.28
CA SER A 251 -3.18 -14.89 24.57
C SER A 251 -4.57 -14.50 24.06
N ALA A 252 -4.68 -13.51 23.17
CA ALA A 252 -5.90 -13.17 22.45
C ALA A 252 -5.66 -13.09 20.93
N ARG A 253 -6.71 -13.40 20.16
CA ARG A 253 -6.81 -13.20 18.71
C ARG A 253 -8.12 -12.49 18.42
N LEU A 254 -8.02 -11.26 17.93
CA LEU A 254 -9.15 -10.37 17.70
C LEU A 254 -9.41 -10.25 16.21
N ASN A 255 -10.69 -10.32 15.81
CA ASN A 255 -11.14 -10.12 14.44
C ASN A 255 -11.96 -8.82 14.40
N SER A 256 -11.69 -7.92 13.45
CA SER A 256 -12.53 -6.75 13.27
C SER A 256 -13.90 -7.15 12.73
N LYS A 257 -14.95 -6.54 13.29
CA LYS A 257 -16.33 -6.58 12.76
C LYS A 257 -16.54 -5.57 11.63
N PHE A 258 -15.45 -5.02 11.13
CA PHE A 258 -15.35 -4.19 9.94
C PHE A 258 -14.52 -4.93 8.90
N ALA A 259 -15.01 -4.97 7.66
CA ALA A 259 -14.29 -5.49 6.50
C ALA A 259 -14.37 -4.44 5.38
N PHE A 260 -13.31 -4.32 4.60
CA PHE A 260 -13.18 -3.28 3.58
C PHE A 260 -12.35 -3.76 2.40
N THR A 261 -12.51 -3.10 1.26
CA THR A 261 -11.69 -3.33 0.06
C THR A 261 -10.97 -2.05 -0.28
N TYR A 262 -9.65 -2.12 -0.39
CA TYR A 262 -8.76 -0.99 -0.64
C TYR A 262 -8.81 0.09 0.45
N GLY A 263 -7.74 0.88 0.51
CA GLY A 263 -7.56 1.94 1.50
C GLY A 263 -6.17 1.95 2.08
N LYS A 264 -5.96 2.87 3.00
CA LYS A 264 -4.80 2.94 3.87
C LYS A 264 -5.16 2.45 5.26
N VAL A 265 -4.39 1.51 5.79
CA VAL A 265 -4.46 1.09 7.19
C VAL A 265 -3.26 1.69 7.91
N GLU A 266 -3.49 2.43 8.99
CA GLU A 266 -2.44 2.89 9.91
C GLU A 266 -2.67 2.27 11.28
N ILE A 267 -1.67 1.55 11.79
CA ILE A 267 -1.70 0.95 13.12
C ILE A 267 -0.50 1.46 13.90
N ARG A 268 -0.76 2.17 15.00
CA ARG A 268 0.31 2.61 15.90
C ARG A 268 0.46 1.59 17.02
N ALA A 269 1.56 0.86 17.01
CA ALA A 269 1.77 -0.25 17.94
C ALA A 269 3.22 -0.38 18.43
N LYS A 270 3.39 -1.11 19.52
CA LYS A 270 4.65 -1.53 20.11
C LYS A 270 4.60 -3.05 20.32
N MET A 271 5.64 -3.74 19.87
CA MET A 271 5.70 -5.21 19.83
C MET A 271 6.07 -5.81 21.20
N PRO A 272 5.63 -7.04 21.53
CA PRO A 272 6.03 -7.74 22.73
C PRO A 272 7.51 -8.12 22.72
N PHE A 273 8.06 -8.35 23.92
CA PHE A 273 9.37 -8.95 24.12
C PHE A 273 9.31 -10.47 24.22
N GLY A 274 10.44 -11.09 23.87
CA GLY A 274 10.77 -12.43 24.34
C GLY A 274 10.85 -13.44 23.20
N VAL A 275 12.00 -14.13 23.12
CA VAL A 275 12.21 -15.24 22.18
C VAL A 275 11.02 -16.19 22.21
N GLY A 276 10.43 -16.44 21.03
CA GLY A 276 9.27 -17.30 20.82
C GLY A 276 7.90 -16.60 20.89
N THR A 277 7.82 -15.29 21.19
CA THR A 277 6.60 -14.52 20.88
C THR A 277 6.52 -14.24 19.39
N PHE A 278 5.31 -14.36 18.83
CA PHE A 278 5.01 -14.11 17.42
C PHE A 278 3.77 -13.21 17.28
N PRO A 279 3.93 -11.89 17.52
CA PRO A 279 2.91 -10.88 17.23
C PRO A 279 2.62 -10.74 15.73
N ALA A 280 1.34 -10.52 15.40
CA ALA A 280 0.91 -10.20 14.05
C ALA A 280 -0.22 -9.16 14.05
N LEU A 281 -0.12 -8.19 13.14
CA LEU A 281 -1.21 -7.30 12.73
C LEU A 281 -1.42 -7.53 11.24
N TRP A 282 -2.54 -8.15 10.88
CA TRP A 282 -2.70 -8.76 9.56
C TRP A 282 -4.17 -8.79 9.15
N MET A 283 -4.45 -9.29 7.96
CA MET A 283 -5.78 -9.33 7.38
C MET A 283 -6.05 -10.65 6.66
N LEU A 284 -7.32 -11.07 6.67
CA LEU A 284 -7.82 -12.20 5.89
C LEU A 284 -9.08 -11.82 5.11
N GLY A 285 -9.32 -12.54 4.01
CA GLY A 285 -10.52 -12.35 3.20
C GLY A 285 -11.79 -12.59 4.03
N GLN A 286 -12.77 -11.71 3.92
CA GLN A 286 -14.07 -11.85 4.60
C GLN A 286 -14.76 -13.17 4.23
N ASN A 287 -14.45 -13.71 3.04
CA ASN A 287 -14.94 -14.97 2.52
C ASN A 287 -14.24 -16.22 3.07
N ILE A 288 -13.34 -16.09 4.06
CA ILE A 288 -12.62 -17.21 4.67
C ILE A 288 -13.57 -18.21 5.35
N THR A 289 -13.33 -19.51 5.20
CA THR A 289 -14.08 -20.59 5.89
C THR A 289 -13.42 -21.05 7.20
N GLU A 290 -12.69 -20.16 7.88
CA GLU A 290 -11.90 -20.50 9.08
C GLU A 290 -12.81 -20.74 10.30
N THR A 291 -12.64 -21.87 10.96
CA THR A 291 -13.41 -22.22 12.16
C THR A 291 -13.28 -21.15 13.25
N GLY A 292 -14.42 -20.75 13.80
CA GLY A 292 -14.50 -19.82 14.92
C GLY A 292 -14.28 -18.34 14.55
N GLY A 293 -13.93 -18.01 13.31
CA GLY A 293 -13.79 -16.62 12.86
C GLY A 293 -15.15 -15.92 12.72
N TYR A 294 -15.19 -14.60 12.97
CA TYR A 294 -16.43 -13.80 12.96
C TYR A 294 -17.21 -13.89 11.65
N TRP A 295 -16.52 -13.80 10.51
CA TRP A 295 -17.16 -13.75 9.19
C TRP A 295 -17.45 -15.14 8.60
N ALA A 296 -16.75 -16.19 9.03
CA ALA A 296 -16.81 -17.51 8.40
C ALA A 296 -18.23 -18.10 8.36
N ALA A 297 -19.02 -17.91 9.42
CA ALA A 297 -20.38 -18.43 9.48
C ALA A 297 -21.37 -17.72 8.53
N THR A 298 -21.06 -16.49 8.10
CA THR A 298 -21.97 -15.65 7.30
C THR A 298 -21.49 -15.41 5.87
N HIS A 299 -20.18 -15.43 5.64
CA HIS A 299 -19.55 -15.10 4.35
C HIS A 299 -18.58 -16.19 3.87
N GLY A 300 -18.33 -17.24 4.65
CA GLY A 300 -17.34 -18.26 4.34
C GLY A 300 -17.66 -19.04 3.07
N THR A 301 -16.83 -18.86 2.04
CA THR A 301 -16.91 -19.59 0.76
C THR A 301 -15.56 -20.08 0.26
N THR A 302 -14.46 -19.62 0.83
CA THR A 302 -13.11 -19.80 0.28
C THR A 302 -12.13 -20.13 1.40
N SER A 303 -11.40 -21.24 1.26
CA SER A 303 -10.36 -21.63 2.22
C SER A 303 -9.08 -20.82 2.00
N TRP A 304 -8.25 -20.71 3.05
CA TRP A 304 -6.86 -20.28 2.89
C TRP A 304 -6.09 -21.25 1.99
N PRO A 305 -5.16 -20.79 1.11
CA PRO A 305 -4.69 -19.40 0.93
C PRO A 305 -5.51 -18.57 -0.06
N ASP A 306 -6.60 -19.12 -0.60
CA ASP A 306 -7.35 -18.53 -1.72
C ASP A 306 -8.18 -17.31 -1.33
N CYS A 307 -8.49 -17.15 -0.04
CA CYS A 307 -9.14 -15.93 0.49
C CYS A 307 -8.21 -14.70 0.48
N GLY A 308 -6.90 -14.93 0.30
CA GLY A 308 -5.86 -13.94 0.52
C GLY A 308 -5.56 -13.73 2.01
N GLU A 309 -4.27 -13.60 2.31
CA GLU A 309 -3.73 -13.15 3.59
C GLU A 309 -2.79 -11.97 3.33
N ILE A 310 -2.92 -10.93 4.15
CA ILE A 310 -2.09 -9.72 4.08
C ILE A 310 -1.51 -9.46 5.46
N ASP A 311 -0.25 -9.76 5.64
CA ASP A 311 0.47 -9.49 6.88
C ASP A 311 1.04 -8.08 6.82
N ILE A 312 0.34 -7.12 7.44
CA ILE A 312 0.82 -5.73 7.53
C ILE A 312 2.11 -5.74 8.31
N ILE A 313 2.14 -6.43 9.46
CA ILE A 313 3.36 -6.70 10.18
C ILE A 313 3.32 -8.03 10.93
N GLU A 314 4.42 -8.75 10.79
CA GLU A 314 4.87 -9.86 11.63
C GLU A 314 6.18 -9.47 12.31
N HIS A 315 6.37 -9.97 13.53
CA HIS A 315 7.58 -9.76 14.30
C HIS A 315 7.87 -11.01 15.15
N TRP A 316 9.16 -11.28 15.41
CA TRP A 316 9.58 -12.42 16.21
C TRP A 316 10.50 -11.96 17.32
N GLY A 317 10.23 -12.40 18.56
CA GLY A 317 11.08 -12.03 19.69
C GLY A 317 12.52 -12.59 19.64
N GLU A 318 12.82 -13.55 18.75
CA GLU A 318 14.20 -13.96 18.46
C GLU A 318 14.98 -12.96 17.60
N ASN A 319 14.26 -12.05 16.94
CA ASN A 319 14.80 -10.96 16.13
C ASN A 319 14.05 -9.66 16.48
N GLN A 320 14.23 -9.21 17.73
CA GLN A 320 13.42 -8.22 18.45
C GLN A 320 13.19 -6.87 17.74
N ASP A 321 13.92 -6.56 16.68
CA ASP A 321 13.85 -5.29 15.94
C ASP A 321 13.60 -5.49 14.44
N PHE A 322 13.46 -6.74 14.00
CA PHE A 322 13.11 -7.06 12.62
C PHE A 322 11.61 -7.19 12.48
N VAL A 323 11.07 -6.43 11.54
CA VAL A 323 9.66 -6.44 11.20
C VAL A 323 9.50 -6.81 9.73
N GLN A 324 8.50 -7.63 9.43
CA GLN A 324 8.26 -8.18 8.10
C GLN A 324 6.80 -8.02 7.69
N SER A 325 6.58 -7.73 6.42
CA SER A 325 5.27 -7.87 5.80
C SER A 325 5.31 -9.02 4.80
N ALA A 326 4.19 -9.71 4.68
CA ALA A 326 4.06 -10.88 3.84
C ALA A 326 2.67 -10.94 3.20
N LEU A 327 2.58 -11.69 2.10
CA LEU A 327 1.36 -11.91 1.36
C LEU A 327 1.25 -13.39 1.02
N HIS A 328 0.10 -13.98 1.34
CA HIS A 328 -0.17 -15.38 1.04
C HIS A 328 -1.36 -15.47 0.09
N ASN A 329 -1.14 -16.20 -1.00
CA ASN A 329 -2.11 -16.47 -2.05
C ASN A 329 -1.75 -17.79 -2.74
N ARG A 330 -2.56 -18.26 -3.70
CA ARG A 330 -2.36 -19.57 -4.33
C ARG A 330 -1.00 -19.71 -5.02
N SER A 331 -0.41 -18.61 -5.51
CA SER A 331 0.91 -18.63 -6.14
C SER A 331 2.08 -18.69 -5.15
N SER A 332 1.89 -18.28 -3.89
CA SER A 332 2.91 -18.39 -2.85
C SER A 332 2.31 -18.31 -1.45
N PHE A 333 2.52 -19.34 -0.63
CA PHE A 333 2.00 -19.46 0.74
C PHE A 333 2.87 -20.44 1.57
N GLY A 334 2.76 -20.41 2.90
CA GLY A 334 3.42 -21.38 3.79
C GLY A 334 4.95 -21.34 3.72
N GLY A 335 5.51 -20.14 3.81
CA GLY A 335 6.91 -19.85 3.43
C GLY A 335 6.99 -18.97 2.20
N THR A 336 6.02 -18.06 2.05
CA THR A 336 5.85 -17.20 0.89
C THR A 336 7.15 -16.50 0.49
N ILE A 337 7.35 -16.34 -0.82
CA ILE A 337 8.40 -15.48 -1.37
C ILE A 337 7.93 -14.02 -1.44
N ASN A 338 6.62 -13.78 -1.34
CA ASN A 338 6.00 -12.46 -1.41
C ASN A 338 6.12 -11.77 -0.05
N LYS A 339 7.34 -11.41 0.34
CA LYS A 339 7.63 -10.77 1.63
C LYS A 339 8.77 -9.77 1.52
N GLY A 340 8.77 -8.81 2.43
CA GLY A 340 9.86 -7.86 2.63
C GLY A 340 9.91 -7.41 4.07
N GLY A 341 11.08 -7.07 4.57
CA GLY A 341 11.24 -6.69 5.96
C GLY A 341 12.43 -5.77 6.16
N ARG A 342 12.49 -5.18 7.34
CA ARG A 342 13.56 -4.26 7.73
C ARG A 342 13.81 -4.32 9.21
N LEU A 343 15.00 -3.88 9.60
CA LEU A 343 15.28 -3.53 10.98
C LEU A 343 14.68 -2.15 11.27
N ILE A 344 14.01 -2.03 12.41
CA ILE A 344 13.61 -0.78 13.04
C ILE A 344 14.21 -0.75 14.44
N SER A 345 14.62 0.41 14.93
CA SER A 345 15.08 0.51 16.32
C SER A 345 13.88 0.50 17.24
N ASN A 346 14.00 -0.17 18.40
CA ASN A 346 13.08 0.00 19.52
C ASN A 346 11.66 -0.56 19.29
N ALA A 347 11.50 -1.60 18.46
CA ALA A 347 10.17 -2.12 18.09
C ALA A 347 9.29 -2.49 19.31
N SER A 348 9.92 -2.81 20.43
CA SER A 348 9.26 -3.23 21.67
C SER A 348 9.36 -2.24 22.83
N THR A 349 10.13 -1.17 22.67
CA THR A 349 10.24 -0.09 23.66
C THR A 349 9.50 1.17 23.25
N GLU A 350 9.28 1.39 21.95
CA GLU A 350 8.64 2.57 21.39
C GLU A 350 7.47 2.20 20.46
N PHE A 351 6.56 3.14 20.26
CA PHE A 351 5.48 2.99 19.30
C PHE A 351 5.97 3.34 17.90
N HIS A 352 5.62 2.51 16.94
CA HIS A 352 5.83 2.73 15.51
C HIS A 352 4.50 2.74 14.76
N ILE A 353 4.46 3.40 13.62
CA ILE A 353 3.28 3.42 12.73
C ILE A 353 3.51 2.42 11.60
N TYR A 354 2.80 1.30 11.66
CA TYR A 354 2.77 0.27 10.62
C TYR A 354 1.66 0.60 9.63
N THR A 355 2.00 0.75 8.36
CA THR A 355 1.08 1.22 7.32
C THR A 355 0.98 0.24 6.17
N LEU A 356 -0.24 0.02 5.70
CA LEU A 356 -0.55 -0.63 4.43
C LEU A 356 -1.32 0.35 3.56
N ASP A 357 -0.75 0.73 2.41
CA ASP A 357 -1.48 1.36 1.31
C ASP A 357 -1.88 0.30 0.30
N TRP A 358 -3.16 -0.04 0.23
CA TRP A 358 -3.70 -1.11 -0.61
C TRP A 358 -4.68 -0.56 -1.63
N ASN A 359 -4.34 -0.61 -2.92
CA ASN A 359 -5.24 -0.24 -4.02
C ASN A 359 -5.39 -1.40 -5.02
N SER A 360 -6.11 -1.17 -6.13
CA SER A 360 -6.32 -2.19 -7.16
C SER A 360 -5.03 -2.61 -7.89
N ASN A 361 -3.99 -1.77 -7.85
CA ASN A 361 -2.75 -1.93 -8.59
C ASN A 361 -1.63 -2.50 -7.73
N LYS A 362 -1.50 -2.06 -6.47
CA LYS A 362 -0.38 -2.47 -5.62
C LYS A 362 -0.75 -2.40 -4.14
N MET A 363 0.09 -3.06 -3.35
CA MET A 363 0.18 -2.86 -1.92
C MET A 363 1.56 -2.34 -1.56
N THR A 364 1.62 -1.28 -0.77
CA THR A 364 2.86 -0.73 -0.22
C THR A 364 2.81 -0.82 1.30
N PHE A 365 3.83 -1.46 1.86
CA PHE A 365 3.98 -1.63 3.30
C PHE A 365 5.11 -0.73 3.78
N SER A 366 4.85 -0.01 4.87
CA SER A 366 5.84 0.89 5.46
C SER A 366 5.78 0.89 6.98
N VAL A 367 6.91 1.29 7.59
CA VAL A 367 7.00 1.58 9.02
C VAL A 367 7.58 2.97 9.19
N ASP A 368 6.86 3.82 9.94
CA ASP A 368 7.17 5.23 10.16
C ASP A 368 7.38 6.01 8.85
N GLY A 369 6.53 5.71 7.85
CA GLY A 369 6.56 6.36 6.53
C GLY A 369 7.67 5.88 5.59
N ILE A 370 8.52 4.93 6.01
CA ILE A 370 9.57 4.36 5.17
C ILE A 370 9.12 3.00 4.66
N ALA A 371 8.93 2.90 3.35
CA ALA A 371 8.52 1.66 2.69
C ALA A 371 9.60 0.58 2.74
N HIS A 372 9.19 -0.67 2.98
CA HIS A 372 10.09 -1.84 3.00
C HIS A 372 9.62 -2.99 2.12
N TYR A 373 8.38 -2.94 1.65
CA TYR A 373 7.85 -3.94 0.73
C TYR A 373 6.77 -3.36 -0.17
N VAL A 374 6.82 -3.70 -1.46
CA VAL A 374 5.78 -3.35 -2.44
C VAL A 374 5.42 -4.61 -3.21
N TYR A 375 4.13 -4.95 -3.22
CA TYR A 375 3.60 -6.04 -4.02
C TYR A 375 2.77 -5.49 -5.17
N ASN A 376 3.28 -5.66 -6.39
CA ASN A 376 2.66 -5.23 -7.63
C ASN A 376 2.96 -6.24 -8.74
N PRO A 377 2.31 -7.41 -8.78
CA PRO A 377 2.50 -8.34 -9.88
C PRO A 377 2.03 -7.70 -11.19
N VAL A 378 2.84 -7.88 -12.23
CA VAL A 378 2.63 -7.32 -13.59
C VAL A 378 1.28 -7.75 -14.15
N SER A 379 0.96 -9.05 -14.05
CA SER A 379 -0.36 -9.59 -14.37
C SER A 379 -1.08 -10.01 -13.09
N LYS A 380 -2.29 -9.50 -12.88
CA LYS A 380 -3.14 -9.84 -11.73
C LYS A 380 -4.19 -10.85 -12.14
N ASN A 381 -4.26 -11.95 -11.40
CA ASN A 381 -5.28 -12.97 -11.58
C ASN A 381 -5.58 -13.65 -10.23
N ILE A 382 -6.49 -14.62 -10.22
CA ILE A 382 -6.92 -15.29 -8.99
C ILE A 382 -5.80 -16.03 -8.25
N GLN A 383 -4.68 -16.34 -8.90
CA GLN A 383 -3.55 -17.04 -8.29
C GLN A 383 -2.70 -16.13 -7.42
N ASN A 384 -2.46 -14.89 -7.88
CA ASN A 384 -1.51 -13.97 -7.27
C ASN A 384 -2.15 -12.70 -6.72
N TRP A 385 -3.42 -12.43 -7.01
CA TRP A 385 -4.14 -11.25 -6.55
C TRP A 385 -5.57 -11.56 -6.13
N PRO A 386 -5.79 -12.33 -5.05
CA PRO A 386 -7.12 -12.47 -4.42
C PRO A 386 -7.55 -11.21 -3.64
N TYR A 387 -6.76 -10.14 -3.69
CA TYR A 387 -6.91 -8.92 -2.90
C TYR A 387 -7.77 -7.85 -3.58
N ASN A 388 -8.83 -8.28 -4.26
CA ASN A 388 -9.86 -7.43 -4.87
C ASN A 388 -11.25 -7.65 -4.23
N ALA A 389 -11.29 -8.35 -3.09
CA ALA A 389 -12.48 -8.61 -2.28
C ALA A 389 -12.30 -8.03 -0.86
N PRO A 390 -13.37 -7.89 -0.06
CA PRO A 390 -13.27 -7.39 1.31
C PRO A 390 -12.35 -8.24 2.19
N GLN A 391 -11.55 -7.57 3.00
CA GLN A 391 -10.62 -8.14 3.97
C GLN A 391 -10.95 -7.55 5.35
N TYR A 392 -10.70 -8.30 6.42
CA TYR A 392 -10.88 -7.84 7.80
C TYR A 392 -9.58 -7.98 8.58
N LEU A 393 -9.40 -7.17 9.61
CA LEU A 393 -8.19 -7.13 10.44
C LEU A 393 -8.19 -8.25 11.49
N LEU A 394 -7.00 -8.81 11.73
CA LEU A 394 -6.70 -9.74 12.80
C LEU A 394 -5.51 -9.25 13.60
N PHE A 395 -5.67 -9.17 14.93
CA PHE A 395 -4.58 -8.83 15.86
C PHE A 395 -4.37 -9.97 16.85
N ASN A 396 -3.15 -10.49 16.97
CA ASN A 396 -2.81 -11.53 17.94
C ASN A 396 -1.34 -11.53 18.33
N VAL A 397 -1.06 -12.24 19.43
CA VAL A 397 0.30 -12.66 19.79
C VAL A 397 0.32 -14.18 19.96
N ALA A 398 0.89 -14.88 18.99
CA ALA A 398 1.11 -16.32 19.09
C ALA A 398 2.33 -16.64 19.97
N ILE A 399 2.38 -17.87 20.48
CA ILE A 399 3.54 -18.39 21.21
C ILE A 399 4.06 -19.62 20.47
N LEU A 400 5.34 -19.58 20.11
CA LEU A 400 6.04 -20.64 19.41
C LEU A 400 6.68 -21.64 20.39
N PRO A 401 6.98 -22.88 19.94
CA PRO A 401 7.63 -23.89 20.79
C PRO A 401 8.98 -23.51 21.38
N ASN A 402 9.70 -22.56 20.77
CA ASN A 402 11.00 -22.07 21.24
C ASN A 402 10.90 -20.95 22.29
N ILE A 403 9.71 -20.69 22.85
CA ILE A 403 9.50 -19.70 23.92
C ILE A 403 10.52 -19.85 25.05
N ALA A 404 11.13 -18.74 25.45
CA ALA A 404 12.16 -18.74 26.49
C ALA A 404 11.61 -19.30 27.82
N SER A 405 12.39 -20.11 28.52
CA SER A 405 11.94 -20.80 29.75
C SER A 405 11.56 -19.83 30.88
N ASN A 406 12.21 -18.65 30.90
CA ASN A 406 11.97 -17.56 31.84
C ASN A 406 10.86 -16.58 31.38
N PHE A 407 10.22 -16.81 30.24
CA PHE A 407 9.07 -16.01 29.83
C PHE A 407 7.95 -16.12 30.86
N THR A 408 7.41 -14.97 31.27
CA THR A 408 6.24 -14.88 32.15
C THR A 408 5.06 -14.31 31.39
N GLU A 409 5.20 -13.09 30.87
CA GLU A 409 4.19 -12.41 30.07
C GLU A 409 4.80 -11.26 29.29
N SER A 410 4.20 -10.90 28.16
CA SER A 410 4.53 -9.71 27.39
C SER A 410 3.35 -9.30 26.51
N ALA A 411 3.14 -8.00 26.33
CA ALA A 411 2.01 -7.46 25.59
C ALA A 411 2.47 -6.86 24.25
N MET A 412 1.69 -7.13 23.20
CA MET A 412 1.59 -6.20 22.08
C MET A 412 0.67 -5.06 22.51
N GLU A 413 1.12 -3.83 22.33
CA GLU A 413 0.39 -2.62 22.71
C GLU A 413 0.01 -1.84 21.46
N ILE A 414 -1.26 -1.51 21.31
CA ILE A 414 -1.80 -0.81 20.13
C ILE A 414 -2.51 0.45 20.61
N ASP A 415 -2.01 1.61 20.18
CA ASP A 415 -2.56 2.93 20.49
C ASP A 415 -3.81 3.21 19.65
N TYR A 416 -3.74 2.96 18.35
CA TYR A 416 -4.91 3.05 17.47
C TYR A 416 -4.79 2.15 16.25
N VAL A 417 -5.93 1.88 15.63
CA VAL A 417 -6.02 1.47 14.23
C VAL A 417 -6.97 2.40 13.50
N ARG A 418 -6.56 2.85 12.31
CA ARG A 418 -7.35 3.72 11.45
C ARG A 418 -7.32 3.19 10.03
N VAL A 419 -8.49 3.18 9.38
CA VAL A 419 -8.66 2.81 7.98
C VAL A 419 -9.18 4.02 7.23
N PHE A 420 -8.46 4.42 6.19
CA PHE A 420 -8.79 5.53 5.31
C PHE A 420 -9.08 4.99 3.91
N GLN A 421 -10.00 5.62 3.19
CA GLN A 421 -10.23 5.37 1.77
C GLN A 421 -10.16 6.69 1.01
N GLU A 422 -10.23 6.63 -0.33
CA GLU A 422 -10.33 7.84 -1.12
C GLU A 422 -11.56 8.60 -0.66
N GLY A 423 -11.38 9.85 -0.23
CA GLY A 423 -12.49 10.76 -0.24
C GLY A 423 -13.02 10.80 -1.67
N THR A 424 -14.29 10.48 -1.89
CA THR A 424 -14.95 10.99 -3.10
C THR A 424 -14.61 12.48 -3.12
N LEU A 425 -14.04 12.98 -4.23
CA LEU A 425 -13.85 14.40 -4.48
C LEU A 425 -15.22 15.10 -4.35
N SER A 426 -15.67 15.30 -3.13
CA SER A 426 -16.63 16.31 -2.80
C SER A 426 -15.78 17.56 -2.93
N ILE A 427 -15.95 18.25 -4.04
CA ILE A 427 -15.65 19.67 -4.08
C ILE A 427 -16.24 20.21 -2.77
N GLU A 428 -15.49 20.98 -1.99
CA GLU A 428 -16.06 21.78 -0.92
C GLU A 428 -17.02 22.85 -1.51
N GLU A 429 -17.94 22.47 -2.39
CA GLU A 429 -19.17 23.20 -2.55
C GLU A 429 -19.97 22.91 -1.30
N THR A 430 -20.06 23.88 -0.40
CA THR A 430 -21.08 23.81 0.64
C THR A 430 -22.41 23.53 -0.07
N PRO A 431 -23.05 22.36 0.13
CA PRO A 431 -24.22 22.00 -0.66
C PRO A 431 -25.27 23.09 -0.46
N LEU A 432 -25.92 23.55 -1.53
CA LEU A 432 -26.93 24.62 -1.46
C LEU A 432 -27.98 24.34 -0.36
N ASN A 433 -28.24 23.06 -0.10
CA ASN A 433 -29.10 22.57 0.98
C ASN A 433 -28.66 23.02 2.41
N LYS A 434 -27.36 23.21 2.67
CA LYS A 434 -26.81 23.72 3.94
C LYS A 434 -26.81 25.25 4.04
N LEU A 435 -26.86 25.95 2.89
CA LEU A 435 -26.87 27.42 2.82
C LEU A 435 -28.29 28.01 2.85
N ILE A 436 -29.30 27.18 2.61
CA ILE A 436 -30.72 27.58 2.56
C ILE A 436 -31.52 26.82 3.61
N LYS A 437 -32.13 27.55 4.54
CA LYS A 437 -33.06 27.05 5.54
C LYS A 437 -34.48 27.50 5.20
N VAL A 438 -35.43 26.60 5.40
CA VAL A 438 -36.85 26.83 5.09
C VAL A 438 -37.66 26.51 6.34
N TYR A 439 -38.47 27.45 6.81
CA TYR A 439 -39.23 27.34 8.05
C TYR A 439 -40.44 28.29 8.06
N PRO A 440 -41.48 28.06 8.89
CA PRO A 440 -41.71 26.83 9.65
C PRO A 440 -42.04 25.66 8.72
N ASN A 441 -41.92 24.44 9.24
CA ASN A 441 -42.35 23.24 8.53
C ASN A 441 -42.87 22.23 9.58
N PRO A 442 -44.20 22.05 9.73
CA PRO A 442 -45.26 22.52 8.84
C PRO A 442 -45.47 24.05 8.82
N ALA A 443 -45.92 24.57 7.68
CA ALA A 443 -46.26 25.97 7.45
C ALA A 443 -47.78 26.14 7.25
N GLN A 444 -48.29 27.37 7.40
CA GLN A 444 -49.71 27.68 7.24
C GLN A 444 -49.87 28.77 6.17
N ASP A 445 -49.74 30.04 6.55
CA ASP A 445 -49.93 31.16 5.61
C ASP A 445 -48.63 31.61 4.95
N TYR A 446 -47.51 31.49 5.66
CA TYR A 446 -46.20 31.98 5.20
C TYR A 446 -45.09 30.96 5.38
N LEU A 447 -44.18 30.92 4.40
CA LEU A 447 -42.94 30.16 4.44
C LEU A 447 -41.74 31.10 4.34
N TYR A 448 -40.82 31.01 5.29
CA TYR A 448 -39.60 31.82 5.33
C TYR A 448 -38.42 31.04 4.76
N ILE A 449 -37.59 31.74 3.98
CA ILE A 449 -36.36 31.21 3.41
C ILE A 449 -35.19 32.07 3.90
N ASP A 450 -34.39 31.53 4.81
CA ASP A 450 -33.11 32.11 5.21
C ASP A 450 -32.02 31.54 4.30
N SER A 451 -31.40 32.40 3.50
CA SER A 451 -30.42 32.02 2.49
C SER A 451 -29.14 32.82 2.64
N LYS A 452 -28.01 32.12 2.66
CA LYS A 452 -26.68 32.73 2.61
C LYS A 452 -26.21 33.04 1.18
N VAL A 453 -27.04 32.77 0.18
CA VAL A 453 -26.76 32.95 -1.24
C VAL A 453 -27.94 33.60 -1.97
N ALA A 454 -27.68 34.25 -3.10
CA ALA A 454 -28.72 34.87 -3.91
C ALA A 454 -29.65 33.81 -4.51
N ILE A 455 -30.96 34.01 -4.41
CA ILE A 455 -31.97 33.11 -4.99
C ILE A 455 -32.48 33.70 -6.30
N ASN A 456 -32.37 32.96 -7.40
CA ASN A 456 -32.83 33.39 -8.72
C ASN A 456 -34.26 32.93 -8.99
N LYS A 457 -34.68 31.77 -8.45
CA LYS A 457 -36.00 31.19 -8.72
C LYS A 457 -36.48 30.31 -7.58
N ILE A 458 -37.78 30.41 -7.28
CA ILE A 458 -38.48 29.53 -6.36
C ILE A 458 -39.72 28.94 -7.04
N SER A 459 -39.96 27.64 -6.88
CA SER A 459 -41.12 26.94 -7.45
C SER A 459 -41.64 25.88 -6.49
N PHE A 460 -42.97 25.73 -6.40
CA PHE A 460 -43.62 24.65 -5.66
C PHE A 460 -44.18 23.61 -6.62
N TYR A 461 -44.00 22.35 -6.26
CA TYR A 461 -44.59 21.20 -6.94
C TYR A 461 -45.37 20.37 -5.94
N ASN A 462 -46.50 19.79 -6.36
CA ASN A 462 -47.19 18.78 -5.56
C ASN A 462 -46.47 17.42 -5.65
N MET A 463 -46.94 16.43 -4.89
CA MET A 463 -46.35 15.08 -4.89
C MET A 463 -46.42 14.34 -6.23
N PHE A 464 -47.25 14.78 -7.17
CA PHE A 464 -47.32 14.24 -8.53
C PHE A 464 -46.37 14.96 -9.50
N GLY A 465 -45.53 15.88 -9.01
CA GLY A 465 -44.59 16.67 -9.82
C GLY A 465 -45.25 17.81 -10.61
N MET A 466 -46.53 18.10 -10.35
CA MET A 466 -47.24 19.21 -10.99
C MET A 466 -46.84 20.52 -10.31
N GLN A 467 -46.40 21.50 -11.10
CA GLN A 467 -46.03 22.82 -10.60
C GLN A 467 -47.29 23.58 -10.16
N VAL A 468 -47.39 23.90 -8.86
CA VAL A 468 -48.55 24.58 -8.26
C VAL A 468 -48.30 26.07 -8.03
N LEU A 469 -47.03 26.48 -7.90
CA LEU A 469 -46.65 27.89 -7.78
C LEU A 469 -45.32 28.11 -8.51
N LYS A 470 -45.28 29.09 -9.41
CA LYS A 470 -44.13 29.39 -10.28
C LYS A 470 -43.57 30.77 -9.97
N ASN A 471 -42.26 30.83 -9.78
CA ASN A 471 -41.51 32.07 -9.55
C ASN A 471 -42.06 32.86 -8.36
N ALA A 472 -42.19 32.18 -7.22
CA ALA A 472 -42.59 32.82 -5.97
C ALA A 472 -41.64 33.99 -5.67
N SER A 473 -42.18 35.19 -5.44
CA SER A 473 -41.41 36.33 -4.99
C SER A 473 -41.11 36.20 -3.50
N LEU A 474 -39.86 36.44 -3.12
CA LEU A 474 -39.47 36.60 -1.73
C LEU A 474 -39.69 38.06 -1.33
N GLU A 475 -40.67 38.30 -0.47
CA GLU A 475 -40.87 39.60 0.19
C GLU A 475 -40.45 39.45 1.65
N ASN A 476 -39.47 40.24 2.10
CA ASN A 476 -38.90 40.15 3.45
C ASN A 476 -38.52 38.71 3.87
N ASN A 477 -37.88 37.97 2.97
CA ASN A 477 -37.51 36.56 3.15
C ASN A 477 -38.69 35.59 3.36
N SER A 478 -39.91 35.99 3.02
CA SER A 478 -41.12 35.17 3.13
C SER A 478 -41.81 34.96 1.79
N ILE A 479 -42.57 33.88 1.70
CA ILE A 479 -43.44 33.52 0.58
C ILE A 479 -44.83 33.32 1.15
N ASP A 480 -45.82 34.00 0.57
CA ASP A 480 -47.23 33.73 0.85
C ASP A 480 -47.64 32.41 0.19
N ILE A 481 -48.11 31.49 1.01
CA ILE A 481 -48.58 30.15 0.60
C ILE A 481 -50.03 29.90 1.02
N SER A 482 -50.75 30.94 1.47
CA SER A 482 -52.13 30.84 1.98
C SER A 482 -53.13 30.30 0.95
N GLU A 483 -52.84 30.42 -0.34
CA GLU A 483 -53.68 29.88 -1.42
C GLU A 483 -53.43 28.37 -1.70
N LEU A 484 -52.40 27.77 -1.08
CA LEU A 484 -52.10 26.35 -1.25
C LEU A 484 -52.93 25.50 -0.28
N SER A 485 -53.60 24.47 -0.81
CA SER A 485 -54.32 23.49 0.02
C SER A 485 -53.38 22.73 0.96
N SER A 486 -53.89 22.33 2.12
CA SER A 486 -53.19 21.44 3.06
C SER A 486 -52.61 20.20 2.36
N GLY A 487 -51.33 19.90 2.59
CA GLY A 487 -50.63 18.80 1.93
C GLY A 487 -49.11 18.88 1.97
N ILE A 488 -48.46 17.94 1.27
CA ILE A 488 -47.01 17.88 1.12
C ILE A 488 -46.61 18.43 -0.25
N TYR A 489 -45.65 19.33 -0.26
CA TYR A 489 -45.11 19.97 -1.45
C TYR A 489 -43.58 19.83 -1.52
N LEU A 490 -43.06 19.87 -2.75
CA LEU A 490 -41.63 19.99 -3.04
C LEU A 490 -41.34 21.43 -3.45
N LEU A 491 -40.52 22.10 -2.65
CA LEU A 491 -40.02 23.45 -2.92
C LEU A 491 -38.68 23.37 -3.63
N GLU A 492 -38.65 23.75 -4.90
CA GLU A 492 -37.42 23.92 -5.68
C GLU A 492 -36.91 25.36 -5.53
N ILE A 493 -35.63 25.50 -5.19
CA ILE A 493 -34.94 26.78 -5.06
C ILE A 493 -33.68 26.73 -5.93
N VAL A 494 -33.53 27.70 -6.82
CA VAL A 494 -32.41 27.83 -7.75
C VAL A 494 -31.57 29.05 -7.38
N SER A 495 -30.25 28.85 -7.31
CA SER A 495 -29.22 29.85 -7.05
C SER A 495 -28.10 29.64 -8.07
N ASP A 496 -27.89 30.63 -8.94
CA ASP A 496 -27.03 30.59 -10.13
C ASP A 496 -27.25 29.33 -11.00
N SER A 497 -26.24 28.46 -11.09
CA SER A 497 -26.29 27.19 -11.83
C SER A 497 -26.74 25.99 -10.99
N LYS A 498 -27.11 26.20 -9.72
CA LYS A 498 -27.40 25.14 -8.75
C LYS A 498 -28.86 25.16 -8.32
N LYS A 499 -29.39 23.99 -7.96
CA LYS A 499 -30.75 23.84 -7.43
C LYS A 499 -30.79 22.96 -6.18
N THR A 500 -31.72 23.24 -5.28
CA THR A 500 -32.03 22.40 -4.12
C THR A 500 -33.53 22.19 -4.00
N ILE A 501 -33.94 21.05 -3.44
CA ILE A 501 -35.34 20.70 -3.24
C ILE A 501 -35.56 20.47 -1.74
N LYS A 502 -36.59 21.12 -1.18
CA LYS A 502 -37.00 20.98 0.22
C LYS A 502 -38.41 20.43 0.28
N LYS A 503 -38.67 19.47 1.17
CA LYS A 503 -40.03 19.02 1.48
C LYS A 503 -40.68 20.04 2.42
N VAL A 504 -41.85 20.55 2.04
CA VAL A 504 -42.65 21.47 2.85
C VAL A 504 -44.02 20.83 3.11
N VAL A 505 -44.46 20.85 4.36
CA VAL A 505 -45.80 20.46 4.77
C VAL A 505 -46.60 21.73 5.00
N ILE A 506 -47.76 21.86 4.35
CA ILE A 506 -48.69 22.99 4.52
C ILE A 506 -49.91 22.45 5.25
N ASN A 507 -50.31 23.10 6.34
CA ASN A 507 -51.43 22.70 7.19
C ASN A 507 -52.75 23.33 6.79
#